data_AF-A0A117KBZ4-F1
#
_entry.id   AF-A0A117KBZ4-F1
#
_cell.length_a   1.000
_cell.length_b   1.000
_cell.length_c   1.000
_cell.angle_alpha   90.00
_cell.angle_beta   90.00
_cell.angle_gamma   90.00
#
_symmetry.space_group_name_H-M   'P 1'
#
loop_
_entity.id
_entity.type
_entity.pdbx_description
1 polymer ?
#
loop_
_entity_poly.entity_id
_entity_poly.type
_entity_poly.pdbx_seq_one_letter_code
_entity_poly.pdbx_strand_id
1 'polypeptide(L)'
;MKNFILIIALSFYSFVNAQIGNKKDWAILGAIICTRLELTIMNDKSFLSFGPKIPLNENNYVSLRGHFNWWDTPERKFIVIPELDYFYKIADFKEKSMITNLYTGAGITPNAVSPKFGIVFYHFISAEAGYNFEYEPYKHFSTSGFRFSLGFNLVF
;
A
#
# COMPACT_ATOMS: atom_id res chain seq x y z
N MET A 1 14.25 -19.95 13.15
CA MET A 1 12.90 -19.45 12.78
C MET A 1 12.17 -18.77 13.93
N LYS A 2 11.98 -19.43 15.11
CA LYS A 2 11.24 -18.83 16.25
C LYS A 2 11.81 -17.47 16.73
N ASN A 3 13.13 -17.34 16.84
CA ASN A 3 13.77 -16.10 17.28
C ASN A 3 13.61 -14.96 16.26
N PHE A 4 13.52 -15.29 14.97
CA PHE A 4 13.35 -14.29 13.89
C PHE A 4 11.93 -13.72 13.90
N ILE A 5 10.92 -14.58 14.14
CA ILE A 5 9.52 -14.17 14.32
C ILE A 5 9.39 -13.28 15.56
N LEU A 6 10.06 -13.62 16.66
CA LEU A 6 10.07 -12.80 17.88
C LEU A 6 10.73 -11.44 17.64
N ILE A 7 11.86 -11.39 16.95
CA ILE A 7 12.53 -10.12 16.59
C ILE A 7 11.59 -9.29 15.72
N ILE A 8 10.98 -9.86 14.67
CA ILE A 8 10.02 -9.15 13.82
C ILE A 8 8.83 -8.64 14.64
N ALA A 9 8.28 -9.44 15.55
CA ALA A 9 7.16 -9.05 16.39
C ALA A 9 7.53 -7.93 17.38
N LEU A 10 8.73 -7.98 17.97
CA LEU A 10 9.24 -6.94 18.87
C LEU A 10 9.58 -5.65 18.12
N SER A 11 10.14 -5.75 16.91
CA SER A 11 10.38 -4.63 16.02
C SER A 11 9.06 -3.99 15.59
N PHE A 12 8.07 -4.80 15.23
CA PHE A 12 6.73 -4.33 14.87
C PHE A 12 6.02 -3.68 16.06
N TYR A 13 6.10 -4.28 17.25
CA TYR A 13 5.54 -3.72 18.48
C TYR A 13 6.18 -2.38 18.86
N SER A 14 7.51 -2.30 18.82
CA SER A 14 8.26 -1.06 19.08
C SER A 14 7.93 0.02 18.05
N PHE A 15 7.77 -0.39 16.78
CA PHE A 15 7.40 0.48 15.67
C PHE A 15 5.97 1.04 15.85
N VAL A 16 5.00 0.19 16.14
CA VAL A 16 3.60 0.59 16.42
C VAL A 16 3.53 1.51 17.64
N ASN A 17 4.27 1.22 18.70
CA ASN A 17 4.34 2.10 19.88
C ASN A 17 5.00 3.45 19.59
N ALA A 18 6.00 3.49 18.70
CA ALA A 18 6.60 4.74 18.27
C ALA A 18 5.62 5.60 17.46
N GLN A 19 4.79 4.98 16.61
CA GLN A 19 3.72 5.67 15.87
C GLN A 19 2.64 6.25 16.81
N ILE A 20 2.24 5.50 17.84
CA ILE A 20 1.24 5.94 18.81
C ILE A 20 1.81 7.02 19.75
N GLY A 21 3.12 7.01 19.98
CA GLY A 21 3.81 7.85 20.97
C GLY A 21 4.09 9.31 20.58
N ASN A 22 3.76 9.74 19.36
CA ASN A 22 3.77 11.14 18.88
C ASN A 22 4.98 11.98 19.36
N LYS A 23 6.21 11.49 19.17
CA LYS A 23 7.42 12.28 19.48
C LYS A 23 7.63 13.34 18.39
N LYS A 24 7.23 14.57 18.72
CA LYS A 24 7.26 15.80 17.89
C LYS A 24 8.50 16.00 17.00
N ASP A 25 9.68 15.56 17.41
CA ASP A 25 10.93 15.81 16.67
C ASP A 25 11.09 14.92 15.42
N TRP A 26 10.29 13.86 15.28
CA TRP A 26 10.24 13.05 14.06
C TRP A 26 9.23 13.55 13.03
N ALA A 27 8.37 14.51 13.38
CA ALA A 27 7.28 14.98 12.52
C ALA A 27 7.75 15.64 11.20
N ILE A 28 8.94 16.25 11.17
CA ILE A 28 9.49 16.89 9.97
C ILE A 28 10.09 15.87 9.00
N LEU A 29 10.71 14.79 9.51
CA LEU A 29 11.13 13.64 8.68
C LEU A 29 9.95 12.71 8.36
N GLY A 30 8.95 12.66 9.23
CA GLY A 30 7.79 11.79 9.15
C GLY A 30 6.68 12.29 8.22
N ALA A 31 6.59 13.60 8.02
CA ALA A 31 5.80 14.20 6.95
C ALA A 31 6.33 13.85 5.54
N ILE A 32 7.59 13.43 5.40
CA ILE A 32 8.27 13.34 4.10
C ILE A 32 8.03 11.97 3.42
N ILE A 33 7.72 10.89 4.16
CA ILE A 33 7.51 9.57 3.54
C ILE A 33 6.45 8.75 4.30
N CYS A 34 5.16 9.04 4.06
CA CYS A 34 4.07 8.12 4.44
C CYS A 34 4.18 6.85 3.61
N THR A 35 4.98 5.89 4.05
CA THR A 35 5.33 4.74 3.23
C THR A 35 4.28 3.67 3.37
N ARG A 36 3.77 3.12 2.27
CA ARG A 36 2.85 2.00 2.32
C ARG A 36 3.58 0.72 1.94
N LEU A 37 3.54 -0.26 2.85
CA LEU A 37 3.85 -1.65 2.54
C LEU A 37 2.53 -2.38 2.30
N GLU A 38 2.39 -3.13 1.21
CA GLU A 38 1.13 -3.74 0.83
C GLU A 38 1.31 -5.11 0.20
N LEU A 39 0.52 -6.08 0.63
CA LEU A 39 0.32 -7.32 -0.08
C LEU A 39 -0.90 -7.15 -1.00
N THR A 40 -0.68 -7.25 -2.30
CA THR A 40 -1.75 -7.25 -3.31
C THR A 40 -1.90 -8.65 -3.87
N ILE A 41 -3.12 -9.17 -3.89
CA ILE A 41 -3.48 -10.42 -4.53
C ILE A 41 -4.30 -10.09 -5.77
N MET A 42 -3.98 -10.74 -6.87
CA MET A 42 -4.65 -10.57 -8.14
C MET A 42 -4.66 -11.90 -8.88
N ASN A 43 -5.85 -12.44 -9.13
CA ASN A 43 -6.04 -13.79 -9.66
C ASN A 43 -5.26 -14.84 -8.83
N ASP A 44 -4.35 -15.56 -9.47
CA ASP A 44 -3.47 -16.58 -8.88
C ASP A 44 -2.08 -16.03 -8.50
N LYS A 45 -1.90 -14.70 -8.52
CA LYS A 45 -0.63 -14.00 -8.27
C LYS A 45 -0.70 -13.14 -7.03
N SER A 46 0.46 -12.94 -6.40
CA SER A 46 0.59 -12.03 -5.26
C SER A 46 1.80 -11.12 -5.43
N PHE A 47 1.67 -9.88 -4.96
CA PHE A 47 2.67 -8.84 -5.11
C PHE A 47 2.91 -8.19 -3.77
N LEU A 48 4.17 -8.05 -3.40
CA LEU A 48 4.57 -7.16 -2.33
C LEU A 48 4.76 -5.79 -2.95
N SER A 49 4.15 -4.78 -2.37
CA SER A 49 4.11 -3.44 -2.94
C SER A 49 4.66 -2.47 -1.92
N PHE A 50 5.52 -1.57 -2.37
CA PHE A 50 6.13 -0.59 -1.50
C PHE A 50 6.24 0.75 -2.22
N GLY A 51 5.89 1.83 -1.52
CA GLY A 51 6.14 3.17 -2.02
C GLY A 51 5.65 4.29 -1.10
N PRO A 52 6.20 5.50 -1.26
CA PRO A 52 5.77 6.69 -0.54
C PRO A 52 4.37 7.12 -0.98
N LYS A 53 3.56 7.59 -0.04
CA LYS A 53 2.39 8.44 -0.25
C LYS A 53 2.79 9.88 0.03
N ILE A 54 2.56 10.75 -0.93
CA ILE A 54 2.88 12.17 -0.88
C ILE A 54 1.55 12.94 -0.85
N PRO A 55 1.23 13.66 0.23
CA PRO A 55 0.05 14.50 0.27
C PRO A 55 0.19 15.67 -0.72
N LEU A 56 -0.81 15.85 -1.57
CA LEU A 56 -0.95 17.05 -2.40
C LEU A 56 -1.76 18.13 -1.67
N ASN A 57 -2.79 17.72 -0.93
CA ASN A 57 -3.59 18.55 -0.03
C ASN A 57 -4.35 17.66 0.96
N GLU A 58 -5.28 18.22 1.74
CA GLU A 58 -6.03 17.52 2.79
C GLU A 58 -6.80 16.28 2.33
N ASN A 59 -7.22 16.25 1.06
CA ASN A 59 -8.04 15.19 0.50
C ASN A 59 -7.34 14.39 -0.61
N ASN A 60 -6.18 14.83 -1.08
CA ASN A 60 -5.55 14.27 -2.27
C ASN A 60 -4.13 13.83 -1.97
N TYR A 61 -3.79 12.62 -2.42
CA TYR A 61 -2.48 12.03 -2.25
C TYR A 61 -2.05 11.36 -3.54
N VAL A 62 -0.76 11.40 -3.82
CA VAL A 62 -0.15 10.61 -4.90
C VAL A 62 0.81 9.60 -4.32
N SER A 63 1.01 8.49 -5.00
CA SER A 63 1.99 7.49 -4.58
C SER A 63 2.73 6.94 -5.78
N LEU A 64 4.04 6.80 -5.67
CA LEU A 64 4.83 6.06 -6.63
C LEU A 64 5.22 4.73 -5.98
N ARG A 65 4.70 3.62 -6.50
CA ARG A 65 4.85 2.30 -5.90
C ARG A 65 5.52 1.34 -6.87
N GLY A 66 6.31 0.42 -6.33
CA GLY A 66 6.76 -0.77 -7.04
C GLY A 66 5.96 -1.98 -6.56
N HIS A 67 5.35 -2.72 -7.48
CA HIS A 67 4.80 -4.05 -7.22
C HIS A 67 5.85 -5.10 -7.56
N PHE A 68 6.31 -5.80 -6.54
CA PHE A 68 7.38 -6.79 -6.59
C PHE A 68 6.81 -8.20 -6.63
N ASN A 69 7.33 -9.01 -7.55
CA ASN A 69 7.00 -10.42 -7.67
C ASN A 69 8.24 -11.23 -8.04
N TRP A 70 8.59 -12.23 -7.23
CA TRP A 70 9.70 -13.14 -7.53
C TRP A 70 9.43 -14.59 -7.14
N TRP A 71 8.26 -14.90 -6.58
CA TRP A 71 7.97 -16.19 -5.97
C TRP A 71 6.94 -17.04 -6.73
N ASP A 72 6.25 -16.48 -7.72
CA ASP A 72 5.13 -17.18 -8.36
C ASP A 72 5.56 -18.39 -9.22
N THR A 73 6.79 -18.42 -9.74
CA THR A 73 7.34 -19.59 -10.44
C THR A 73 8.83 -19.73 -10.18
N PRO A 74 9.38 -20.95 -10.00
CA PRO A 74 10.79 -21.19 -9.67
C PRO A 74 11.82 -20.55 -10.64
N GLU A 75 11.43 -20.35 -11.90
CA GLU A 75 12.31 -19.83 -12.96
C GLU A 75 12.16 -18.31 -13.20
N ARG A 76 11.28 -17.63 -12.46
CA ARG A 76 10.98 -16.21 -12.71
C ARG A 76 12.07 -15.32 -12.14
N LYS A 77 12.60 -14.44 -13.00
CA LYS A 77 13.44 -13.32 -12.57
C LYS A 77 12.57 -12.34 -11.77
N PHE A 78 13.16 -11.70 -10.77
CA PHE A 78 12.53 -10.63 -9.99
C PHE A 78 11.92 -9.57 -10.91
N ILE A 79 10.62 -9.31 -10.78
CA ILE A 79 9.86 -8.34 -11.57
C ILE A 79 9.44 -7.18 -10.66
N VAL A 80 9.53 -5.97 -11.21
CA VAL A 80 8.97 -4.75 -10.62
C VAL A 80 8.01 -4.11 -11.62
N ILE A 81 6.77 -3.91 -11.21
CA ILE A 81 5.79 -3.12 -11.97
C ILE A 81 5.64 -1.77 -11.26
N PRO A 82 6.11 -0.67 -11.86
CA PRO A 82 5.88 0.66 -11.30
C PRO A 82 4.40 1.04 -11.47
N GLU A 83 3.79 1.58 -10.40
CA GLU A 83 2.43 2.11 -10.37
C GLU A 83 2.49 3.55 -9.84
N LEU A 84 1.96 4.49 -10.61
CA LEU A 84 1.65 5.84 -10.13
C LEU A 84 0.19 5.86 -9.72
N ASP A 85 -0.05 6.12 -8.44
CA ASP A 85 -1.39 6.22 -7.88
C ASP A 85 -1.79 7.63 -7.57
N TYR A 86 -3.06 7.89 -7.78
CA TYR A 86 -3.76 9.03 -7.23
C TYR A 86 -4.88 8.53 -6.32
N PHE A 87 -4.97 9.12 -5.13
CA PHE A 87 -5.98 8.81 -4.13
C PHE A 87 -6.73 10.07 -3.72
N TYR A 88 -8.05 9.97 -3.68
CA TYR A 88 -8.97 10.97 -3.16
C TYR A 88 -9.66 10.44 -1.90
N LYS A 89 -9.45 11.12 -0.77
CA LYS A 89 -10.13 10.85 0.50
C LYS A 89 -11.59 11.27 0.38
N ILE A 90 -12.49 10.29 0.51
CA ILE A 90 -13.95 10.47 0.41
C ILE A 90 -14.52 10.86 1.77
N ALA A 91 -14.04 10.22 2.83
CA ALA A 91 -14.53 10.43 4.18
C ALA A 91 -13.41 10.29 5.20
N ASP A 92 -13.46 11.12 6.23
CA ASP A 92 -12.56 11.12 7.37
C ASP A 92 -13.41 10.98 8.63
N PHE A 93 -13.16 9.93 9.39
CA PHE A 93 -13.90 9.61 10.60
C PHE A 93 -13.01 9.88 11.81
N LYS A 94 -13.52 10.68 12.74
CA LYS A 94 -12.82 11.11 13.97
C LYS A 94 -12.17 9.95 14.72
N GLU A 95 -11.09 10.25 15.45
CA GLU A 95 -10.11 9.37 16.13
C GLU A 95 -10.65 8.20 17.00
N LYS A 96 -11.96 8.10 17.25
CA LYS A 96 -12.57 7.00 18.04
C LYS A 96 -13.25 5.91 17.19
N SER A 97 -13.24 6.03 15.87
CA SER A 97 -13.79 5.02 14.97
C SER A 97 -12.73 4.02 14.54
N MET A 98 -13.09 2.73 14.49
CA MET A 98 -12.21 1.68 13.94
C MET A 98 -11.85 1.98 12.48
N ILE A 99 -12.81 2.45 11.69
CA ILE A 99 -12.58 2.95 10.33
C ILE A 99 -12.26 4.44 10.45
N THR A 100 -11.07 4.84 10.02
CA THR A 100 -10.59 6.21 10.15
C THR A 100 -10.71 6.97 8.84
N ASN A 101 -10.55 6.32 7.69
CA ASN A 101 -10.70 6.97 6.38
C ASN A 101 -11.33 6.04 5.34
N LEU A 102 -12.06 6.63 4.40
CA LEU A 102 -12.43 6.03 3.13
C LEU A 102 -11.79 6.83 2.01
N TYR A 103 -11.32 6.14 0.98
CA TYR A 103 -10.77 6.78 -0.19
C TYR A 103 -11.08 5.98 -1.45
N THR A 104 -11.07 6.68 -2.58
CA THR A 104 -11.01 6.06 -3.89
C THR A 104 -9.73 6.50 -4.58
N GLY A 105 -9.31 5.79 -5.60
CA GLY A 105 -8.15 6.17 -6.37
C GLY A 105 -8.06 5.40 -7.66
N ALA A 106 -7.04 5.73 -8.43
CA ALA A 106 -6.67 4.98 -9.60
C ALA A 106 -5.14 4.89 -9.68
N GLY A 107 -4.66 3.68 -9.96
CA GLY A 107 -3.26 3.43 -10.29
C GLY A 107 -3.05 3.36 -11.79
N ILE A 108 -1.94 3.88 -12.27
CA ILE A 108 -1.50 3.75 -13.66
C ILE A 108 -0.13 3.10 -13.65
N THR A 109 -0.04 1.97 -14.32
CA THR A 109 1.22 1.31 -14.67
C THR A 109 1.50 1.52 -16.16
N PRO A 110 2.66 1.14 -16.70
CA PRO A 110 2.91 1.20 -18.13
C PRO A 110 1.98 0.34 -19.00
N ASN A 111 1.20 -0.59 -18.43
CA ASN A 111 0.35 -1.52 -19.20
C ASN A 111 -1.13 -1.57 -18.75
N ALA A 112 -1.47 -0.95 -17.62
CA ALA A 112 -2.78 -1.06 -17.01
C ALA A 112 -3.19 0.19 -16.23
N VAL A 113 -4.51 0.39 -16.14
CA VAL A 113 -5.14 1.32 -15.20
C VAL A 113 -5.95 0.54 -14.16
N SER A 114 -5.89 0.98 -12.91
CA SER A 114 -6.39 0.27 -11.75
C SER A 114 -7.25 1.18 -10.86
N PRO A 115 -8.52 1.45 -11.20
CA PRO A 115 -9.45 2.07 -10.26
C PRO A 115 -9.63 1.19 -9.01
N LYS A 116 -9.73 1.84 -7.85
CA LYS A 116 -9.82 1.17 -6.55
C LYS A 116 -10.56 2.00 -5.51
N PHE A 117 -11.06 1.30 -4.53
CA PHE A 117 -11.64 1.84 -3.31
C PHE A 117 -10.89 1.25 -2.11
N GLY A 118 -10.66 2.08 -1.10
CA GLY A 118 -9.93 1.66 0.07
C GLY A 118 -10.52 2.20 1.37
N ILE A 119 -10.29 1.40 2.41
CA ILE A 119 -10.68 1.66 3.79
C ILE A 119 -9.41 1.68 4.62
N VAL A 120 -9.27 2.67 5.49
CA VAL A 120 -8.19 2.73 6.48
C VAL A 120 -8.79 2.43 7.85
N PHE A 121 -8.20 1.47 8.55
CA PHE A 121 -8.50 1.12 9.92
C PHE A 121 -7.42 1.64 10.86
N TYR A 122 -7.84 2.22 11.99
CA TYR A 122 -6.96 2.73 13.04
C TYR A 122 -5.81 3.64 12.52
N HIS A 123 -5.98 4.33 11.39
CA HIS A 123 -4.98 5.14 10.69
C HIS A 123 -3.82 4.37 10.00
N PHE A 124 -3.48 3.16 10.43
CA PHE A 124 -2.31 2.43 9.91
C PHE A 124 -2.64 1.22 9.03
N ILE A 125 -3.76 0.51 9.21
CA ILE A 125 -4.10 -0.63 8.34
C ILE A 125 -4.95 -0.12 7.17
N SER A 126 -4.67 -0.58 5.96
CA SER A 126 -5.48 -0.29 4.77
C SER A 126 -5.92 -1.58 4.10
N ALA A 127 -7.17 -1.62 3.68
CA ALA A 127 -7.70 -2.61 2.78
C ALA A 127 -8.16 -1.92 1.49
N GLU A 128 -7.80 -2.46 0.34
CA GLU A 128 -8.26 -2.00 -0.96
C GLU A 128 -8.90 -3.13 -1.75
N ALA A 129 -9.91 -2.76 -2.53
CA ALA A 129 -10.43 -3.57 -3.61
C ALA A 129 -10.44 -2.72 -4.89
N GLY A 130 -10.11 -3.35 -6.01
CA GLY A 130 -10.10 -2.68 -7.30
C GLY A 130 -10.15 -3.66 -8.46
N TYR A 131 -10.05 -3.12 -9.66
CA TYR A 131 -9.97 -3.92 -10.88
C TYR A 131 -8.89 -3.34 -11.79
N ASN A 132 -8.02 -4.20 -12.31
CA ASN A 132 -7.02 -3.82 -13.29
C ASN A 132 -7.56 -3.99 -14.71
N PHE A 133 -7.62 -2.89 -15.45
CA PHE A 133 -7.88 -2.85 -16.87
C PHE A 133 -6.54 -2.77 -17.61
N GLU A 134 -6.13 -3.86 -18.25
CA GLU A 134 -4.97 -3.86 -19.14
C GLU A 134 -5.36 -3.23 -20.48
N TYR A 135 -4.57 -2.26 -20.94
CA TYR A 135 -4.66 -1.75 -22.31
C TYR A 135 -3.65 -2.44 -23.23
N GLU A 136 -2.53 -2.93 -22.66
CA GLU A 136 -1.57 -3.79 -23.35
C GLU A 136 -1.28 -5.01 -22.46
N PRO A 137 -1.34 -6.25 -22.98
CA PRO A 137 -1.08 -7.44 -22.17
C PRO A 137 0.35 -7.42 -21.64
N TYR A 138 0.53 -7.53 -20.32
CA TYR A 138 1.86 -7.55 -19.75
C TYR A 138 2.62 -8.82 -20.13
N LYS A 139 3.84 -8.66 -20.67
CA LYS A 139 4.64 -9.72 -21.31
C LYS A 139 4.87 -10.97 -20.45
N HIS A 140 4.87 -10.83 -19.11
CA HIS A 140 5.20 -11.94 -18.20
C HIS A 140 3.97 -12.70 -17.68
N PHE A 141 2.83 -12.02 -17.55
CA PHE A 141 1.56 -12.57 -17.06
C PHE A 141 0.49 -11.50 -17.19
N SER A 142 -0.77 -11.89 -17.41
CA SER A 142 -1.87 -10.91 -17.37
C SER A 142 -2.01 -10.35 -15.96
N THR A 143 -2.12 -9.03 -15.92
CA THR A 143 -2.45 -8.23 -14.75
C THR A 143 -3.89 -7.76 -14.76
N SER A 144 -4.74 -8.24 -15.69
CA SER A 144 -6.15 -7.89 -15.69
C SER A 144 -6.94 -8.72 -14.69
N GLY A 145 -7.88 -8.08 -13.99
CA GLY A 145 -8.78 -8.76 -13.07
C GLY A 145 -8.98 -8.02 -11.76
N PHE A 146 -9.71 -8.65 -10.85
CA PHE A 146 -9.91 -8.13 -9.50
C PHE A 146 -8.60 -8.18 -8.72
N ARG A 147 -8.30 -7.07 -8.02
CA ARG A 147 -7.22 -6.98 -7.06
C ARG A 147 -7.77 -6.70 -5.67
N PHE A 148 -7.19 -7.36 -4.68
CA PHE A 148 -7.42 -7.09 -3.28
C PHE A 148 -6.09 -6.83 -2.62
N SER A 149 -6.02 -5.79 -1.81
CA SER A 149 -4.78 -5.40 -1.19
C SER A 149 -4.96 -5.15 0.30
N LEU A 150 -4.01 -5.64 1.09
CA LEU A 150 -3.88 -5.33 2.51
C LEU A 150 -2.54 -4.65 2.72
N GLY A 151 -2.58 -3.43 3.26
CA GLY A 151 -1.40 -2.63 3.45
C GLY A 151 -1.29 -2.05 4.85
N PHE A 152 -0.06 -1.74 5.23
CA PHE A 152 0.28 -1.00 6.42
C PHE A 152 0.85 0.35 6.00
N ASN A 153 0.18 1.44 6.40
CA ASN A 153 0.66 2.80 6.25
C ASN A 153 1.63 3.09 7.40
N LEU A 154 2.90 3.26 7.04
CA LEU A 154 3.94 3.76 7.92
C LEU A 154 3.78 5.29 7.99
N VAL A 155 2.94 5.74 8.92
CA VAL A 155 2.85 7.16 9.32
C VAL A 155 3.97 7.41 10.34
N PHE A 156 4.83 8.39 10.10
CA PHE A 156 5.96 8.71 10.98
C PHE A 156 5.77 10.09 11.61
#